data_AF-A0A1I6JV51-F1
#
_entry.id   AF-A0A1I6JV51-F1
#
_cell.length_a   1.000
_cell.length_b   1.000
_cell.length_c   1.000
_cell.angle_alpha   90.00
_cell.angle_beta   90.00
_cell.angle_gamma   90.00
#
_symmetry.space_group_name_H-M   'P 1'
#
loop_
_entity.id
_entity.type
_entity.pdbx_description
1 polymer ?
#
loop_
_entity_poly.entity_id
_entity_poly.type
_entity_poly.pdbx_seq_one_letter_code
_entity_poly.pdbx_strand_id
1 'polypeptide(L)'
;MIETPTLSAMLADAVGDDPGLLAELRRAFLEAATAQRRRLAALDAASWPDAALRLASLAASFGAVGLLNCATEAGAGRPTESMLRRIDLELALLHV
;
A
#
# COMPACT_ATOMS: atom_id res chain seq x y z
N MET A 1 -16.07 21.55 -4.79
CA MET A 1 -15.76 20.20 -4.28
C MET A 1 -14.28 20.21 -3.95
N ILE A 2 -13.89 20.11 -2.67
CA ILE A 2 -12.47 20.03 -2.31
C ILE A 2 -12.10 18.55 -2.42
N GLU A 3 -11.39 18.19 -3.49
CA GLU A 3 -10.72 16.89 -3.54
C GLU A 3 -9.60 16.92 -2.51
N THR A 4 -9.57 15.93 -1.61
CA THR A 4 -8.51 15.86 -0.60
C THR A 4 -7.30 15.20 -1.25
N PRO A 5 -6.19 15.93 -1.49
CA PRO A 5 -5.01 15.36 -2.13
C PRO A 5 -4.41 14.25 -1.26
N THR A 6 -3.80 13.25 -1.87
CA THR A 6 -3.09 12.19 -1.15
C THR A 6 -1.86 12.76 -0.46
N LEU A 7 -1.36 12.09 0.58
CA LEU A 7 -0.13 12.55 1.26
C LEU A 7 1.04 12.64 0.27
N SER A 8 1.16 11.70 -0.67
CA SER A 8 2.18 11.77 -1.72
C SER A 8 1.99 12.94 -2.67
N ALA A 9 0.75 13.32 -3.02
CA ALA A 9 0.50 14.50 -3.85
C ALA A 9 0.86 15.79 -3.11
N MET A 10 0.52 15.87 -1.81
CA MET A 10 0.94 16.98 -0.94
C MET A 10 2.46 17.07 -0.79
N LEU A 11 3.13 15.92 -0.67
CA LEU A 11 4.60 15.84 -0.62
C LEU A 11 5.21 16.27 -1.95
N ALA A 12 4.69 15.82 -3.09
CA ALA A 12 5.18 16.23 -4.40
C ALA A 12 5.07 17.74 -4.61
N ASP A 13 3.95 18.34 -4.18
CA ASP A 13 3.72 19.79 -4.24
C ASP A 13 4.71 20.56 -3.32
N ALA A 14 4.94 20.05 -2.11
CA ALA A 14 5.86 20.65 -1.13
C ALA A 14 7.35 20.50 -1.51
N VAL A 15 7.71 19.41 -2.18
CA VAL A 15 9.07 19.11 -2.65
C VAL A 15 9.46 19.97 -3.85
N GLY A 16 8.48 20.47 -4.62
CA GLY A 16 8.73 21.35 -5.76
C GLY A 16 9.53 20.63 -6.86
N ASP A 17 10.71 21.18 -7.22
CA ASP A 17 11.48 20.80 -8.40
C ASP A 17 12.55 19.71 -8.15
N ASP A 18 12.43 18.96 -7.05
CA ASP A 18 13.29 17.79 -6.76
C ASP A 18 12.53 16.47 -7.07
N PRO A 19 12.51 16.04 -8.33
CA PRO A 19 11.90 14.77 -8.71
C PRO A 19 12.61 13.55 -8.09
N GLY A 20 13.84 13.73 -7.60
CA GLY A 20 14.62 12.67 -6.94
C GLY A 20 14.00 12.26 -5.62
N LEU A 21 13.59 13.23 -4.79
CA LEU A 21 12.98 12.94 -3.49
C LEU A 21 11.63 12.23 -3.62
N LEU A 22 10.80 12.61 -4.60
CA LEU A 22 9.54 11.90 -4.87
C LEU A 22 9.80 10.46 -5.33
N ALA A 23 10.83 10.23 -6.17
CA ALA A 23 11.23 8.90 -6.59
C ALA A 23 11.75 8.05 -5.42
N GLU A 24 12.53 8.64 -4.50
CA GLU A 24 12.99 7.97 -3.29
C GLU A 24 11.84 7.59 -2.35
N LEU A 25 10.87 8.49 -2.15
CA LEU A 25 9.67 8.21 -1.35
C LEU A 25 8.84 7.09 -1.96
N ARG A 26 8.67 7.09 -3.29
CA ARG A 26 7.96 6.00 -3.99
C ARG A 26 8.71 4.67 -3.81
N ARG A 27 10.04 4.66 -3.94
CA ARG A 27 10.86 3.47 -3.69
C ARG A 27 10.69 2.96 -2.26
N ALA A 28 10.80 3.84 -1.27
CA ALA A 28 10.65 3.49 0.14
C ALA A 28 9.26 2.92 0.45
N PHE A 29 8.20 3.46 -0.16
CA PHE A 29 6.86 2.92 -0.07
C PHE A 29 6.75 1.50 -0.65
N LEU A 30 7.29 1.26 -1.85
CA LEU A 30 7.24 -0.06 -2.49
C LEU A 30 7.99 -1.11 -1.67
N GLU A 31 9.15 -0.76 -1.12
CA GLU A 31 9.92 -1.62 -0.21
C GLU A 31 9.11 -1.96 1.05
N ALA A 32 8.50 -0.95 1.68
CA ALA A 32 7.68 -1.13 2.88
C ALA A 32 6.43 -2.00 2.60
N ALA A 33 5.72 -1.74 1.50
CA ALA A 33 4.52 -2.48 1.11
C ALA A 33 4.85 -3.94 0.77
N THR A 34 5.97 -4.18 0.07
CA THR A 34 6.46 -5.53 -0.23
C THR A 34 6.84 -6.30 1.03
N ALA A 35 7.53 -5.64 1.98
CA ALA A 35 7.85 -6.23 3.27
C ALA A 35 6.57 -6.58 4.05
N GLN A 36 5.57 -5.71 4.05
CA GLN A 36 4.30 -5.94 4.74
C GLN A 36 3.50 -7.09 4.10
N ARG A 37 3.49 -7.21 2.77
CA ARG A 37 2.90 -8.36 2.06
C ARG A 37 3.58 -9.68 2.45
N ARG A 38 4.92 -9.70 2.57
CA ARG A 38 5.65 -10.90 3.00
C ARG A 38 5.26 -11.31 4.42
N ARG A 39 5.06 -10.33 5.32
CA ARG A 39 4.55 -10.59 6.67
C ARG A 39 3.14 -11.17 6.63
N LEU A 40 2.23 -10.59 5.87
CA LEU A 40 0.86 -11.11 5.70
C LEU A 40 0.84 -12.59 5.30
N ALA A 41 1.74 -13.02 4.42
CA ALA A 41 1.85 -14.41 3.99
C ALA A 41 2.34 -15.38 5.08
N ALA A 42 3.03 -14.88 6.10
CA ALA A 42 3.61 -15.66 7.19
C ALA A 42 2.80 -15.59 8.50
N LEU A 43 1.78 -14.74 8.57
CA LEU A 43 0.96 -14.56 9.76
C LEU A 43 -0.14 -15.61 9.88
N ASP A 44 -0.55 -15.82 11.12
CA ASP A 44 -1.72 -16.60 11.46
C ASP A 44 -3.02 -15.79 11.28
N ALA A 45 -4.16 -16.48 11.28
CA ALA A 45 -5.46 -15.86 11.07
C ALA A 45 -5.82 -14.80 12.13
N ALA A 46 -5.25 -14.88 13.34
CA ALA A 46 -5.50 -13.92 14.41
C ALA A 46 -4.76 -12.59 14.19
N SER A 47 -3.53 -12.64 13.66
CA SER A 47 -2.72 -11.43 13.41
C SER A 47 -2.95 -10.83 12.02
N TRP A 48 -3.62 -11.57 11.14
CA TRP A 48 -3.90 -11.17 9.76
C TRP A 48 -4.64 -9.82 9.62
N PRO A 49 -5.75 -9.55 10.35
CA PRO A 49 -6.50 -8.32 10.16
C PRO A 49 -5.70 -7.05 10.46
N ASP A 50 -4.89 -7.06 11.53
CA ASP A 50 -4.03 -5.91 11.90
C ASP A 50 -2.98 -5.64 10.82
N ALA A 51 -2.34 -6.70 10.32
CA ALA A 51 -1.33 -6.57 9.26
C ALA A 51 -1.93 -6.06 7.94
N ALA A 52 -3.15 -6.48 7.61
CA ALA A 52 -3.88 -6.00 6.44
C ALA A 52 -4.28 -4.52 6.57
N LEU A 53 -4.75 -4.10 7.75
CA LEU A 53 -5.09 -2.71 8.01
C LEU A 53 -3.86 -1.78 7.94
N ARG A 54 -2.70 -2.24 8.41
CA ARG A 54 -1.43 -1.51 8.25
C ARG A 54 -1.05 -1.32 6.79
N LEU A 55 -1.22 -2.35 5.95
CA LEU A 55 -1.00 -2.25 4.52
C LEU A 55 -1.99 -1.28 3.86
N ALA A 56 -3.26 -1.30 4.29
CA ALA A 56 -4.29 -0.38 3.81
C ALA A 56 -3.95 1.08 4.14
N SER A 57 -3.57 1.37 5.38
CA SER A 57 -3.15 2.72 5.77
C SER A 57 -1.95 3.22 4.97
N LEU A 58 -0.96 2.35 4.72
CA LEU A 58 0.20 2.69 3.90
C LEU A 58 -0.22 3.00 2.44
N ALA A 59 -1.10 2.19 1.86
CA ALA A 59 -1.61 2.40 0.51
C ALA A 59 -2.43 3.70 0.38
N ALA A 60 -3.24 4.03 1.38
CA ALA A 60 -4.02 5.27 1.42
C ALA A 60 -3.12 6.51 1.40
N SER A 61 -2.02 6.51 2.16
CA SER A 61 -1.05 7.63 2.17
C SER A 61 -0.49 7.91 0.76
N PHE A 62 -0.25 6.87 -0.04
CA PHE A 62 0.32 7.00 -1.38
C PHE A 62 -0.71 7.09 -2.50
N GLY A 63 -2.01 7.08 -2.18
CA GLY A 63 -3.06 7.08 -3.20
C GLY A 63 -3.13 5.81 -4.03
N ALA A 64 -2.55 4.70 -3.54
CA ALA A 64 -2.56 3.41 -4.23
C ALA A 64 -3.93 2.72 -4.05
N VAL A 65 -4.97 3.25 -4.71
CA VAL A 65 -6.37 2.87 -4.50
C VAL A 65 -6.62 1.36 -4.70
N GLY A 66 -6.02 0.75 -5.72
CA GLY A 66 -6.17 -0.70 -5.95
C GLY A 66 -5.60 -1.56 -4.81
N LEU A 67 -4.41 -1.21 -4.34
CA LEU A 67 -3.78 -1.84 -3.17
C LEU A 67 -4.58 -1.59 -1.88
N LEU A 68 -5.08 -0.37 -1.67
CA LEU A 68 -5.92 -0.01 -0.54
C LEU A 68 -7.18 -0.87 -0.47
N ASN A 69 -7.88 -1.04 -1.59
CA ASN A 69 -9.09 -1.85 -1.65
C ASN A 69 -8.79 -3.31 -1.33
N CYS A 70 -7.76 -3.89 -1.94
CA CYS A 70 -7.37 -5.28 -1.66
C CYS A 70 -6.95 -5.48 -0.19
N ALA A 71 -6.19 -4.55 0.40
CA ALA A 71 -5.77 -4.63 1.79
C ALA A 71 -6.95 -4.47 2.77
N THR A 72 -7.92 -3.63 2.44
CA THR A 72 -9.14 -3.45 3.25
C THR A 72 -10.01 -4.70 3.22
N GLU A 73 -10.22 -5.28 2.03
CA GLU A 73 -10.93 -6.56 1.88
C GLU A 73 -10.21 -7.69 2.62
N ALA A 74 -8.88 -7.73 2.57
CA ALA A 74 -8.07 -8.68 3.32
C ALA A 74 -8.33 -8.55 4.82
N GLY A 75 -8.37 -7.34 5.37
CA GLY A 75 -8.59 -7.10 6.80
C GLY A 75 -9.98 -7.53 7.29
N ALA A 76 -10.99 -7.47 6.43
CA ALA A 76 -12.35 -7.92 6.75
C ALA A 76 -12.55 -9.45 6.57
N GLY A 77 -11.61 -10.12 5.89
CA GLY A 77 -11.69 -11.53 5.51
C GLY A 77 -10.73 -12.44 6.26
N ARG A 78 -10.74 -13.72 5.87
CA ARG A 78 -9.73 -14.70 6.27
C ARG A 78 -8.57 -14.73 5.27
N PRO A 79 -7.35 -15.10 5.70
CA PRO A 79 -6.23 -15.32 4.80
C PRO A 79 -6.59 -16.36 3.74
N THR A 80 -6.49 -15.97 2.46
CA THR A 80 -6.64 -16.89 1.33
C THR A 80 -5.55 -16.63 0.30
N GLU A 81 -5.15 -17.70 -0.40
CA GLU A 81 -4.16 -17.63 -1.47
C GLU A 81 -4.58 -16.64 -2.58
N SER A 82 -5.85 -16.63 -2.96
CA SER A 82 -6.39 -15.69 -3.95
C SER A 82 -6.26 -14.22 -3.50
N MET A 83 -6.43 -13.94 -2.21
CA MET A 83 -6.25 -12.59 -1.66
C MET A 83 -4.79 -12.15 -1.73
N LEU A 84 -3.86 -13.03 -1.35
CA LEU A 84 -2.42 -12.75 -1.43
C LEU A 84 -1.99 -12.48 -2.89
N ARG A 85 -2.49 -13.26 -3.85
CA ARG A 85 -2.21 -13.03 -5.28
C ARG A 85 -2.75 -11.70 -5.80
N ARG A 86 -3.93 -11.27 -5.34
CA ARG A 86 -4.49 -9.95 -5.69
C ARG A 86 -3.59 -8.82 -5.16
N ILE A 87 -3.13 -8.93 -3.92
CA ILE A 87 -2.19 -7.96 -3.34
C ILE A 87 -0.86 -7.94 -4.12
N ASP A 88 -0.34 -9.10 -4.51
CA ASP A 88 0.88 -9.19 -5.33
C ASP A 88 0.71 -8.52 -6.70
N LEU A 89 -0.47 -8.70 -7.34
CA LEU A 89 -0.77 -8.08 -8.63
C LEU A 89 -0.80 -6.54 -8.52
N GLU A 90 -1.48 -6.01 -7.51
CA GLU A 90 -1.54 -4.56 -7.26
C GLU A 90 -0.14 -3.98 -6.97
N LEU A 91 0.69 -4.70 -6.21
CA LEU A 91 2.09 -4.29 -5.98
C LEU A 91 2.93 -4.30 -7.27
N ALA A 92 2.70 -5.25 -8.18
CA ALA A 92 3.39 -5.31 -9.46
C ALA A 92 2.99 -4.13 -10.37
N LEU A 93 1.71 -3.72 -10.36
CA LEU A 93 1.25 -2.55 -11.11
C LEU A 93 1.89 -1.24 -10.64
N LEU A 94 2.26 -1.15 -9.35
CA LEU A 94 2.93 0.03 -8.78
C LEU A 94 4.43 0.10 -9.07
N HIS A 95 5.04 -0.99 -9.53
CA HIS A 95 6.45 -1.04 -9.97
C HIS A 95 6.65 -0.59 -11.44
N VAL A 96 5.57 -0.47 -12.21
CA VAL A 96 5.58 0.08 -13.60
C VAL A 96 5.63 1.61 -13.56
#